data_AF-H1VQ51-F1
#
_entry.id   AF-H1VQ51-F1
#
_cell.length_a   1.000
_cell.length_b   1.000
_cell.length_c   1.000
_cell.angle_alpha   90.00
_cell.angle_beta   90.00
_cell.angle_gamma   90.00
#
_symmetry.space_group_name_H-M   'P 1'
#
loop_
_entity.id
_entity.type
_entity.pdbx_description
1 polymer ?
#
loop_
_entity_poly.entity_id
_entity_poly.type
_entity_poly.pdbx_seq_one_letter_code
_entity_poly.pdbx_strand_id
1 'polypeptide(L)'
;MFEDAKGAISEAQKLVGMLEAEVAKDPTGSLSMRGNNWAERKGVDELLGDVWAELGNLSVAKGSPYLARSDFEMALTHFPDHPAATIGLSDILLDIYSEKILPPPAIPLLSVPENVSSVSLPPPGLPKTAASQRGLPSEPLGLGSSASGLGSIKTNAQQSATTASSVQSPDRSESGEKLPAPYKATSVPKIDRLAARDRAYGLLSSLTKLGSSWNNAEAWFALARAHEESGQVDKAKEVLWWCVELEEGTGVRGWQCLGSGGYVL
;
A
#
# COMPACT_ATOMS: atom_id res chain seq x y z
N MET A 1 24.99 13.74 4.92
CA MET A 1 24.16 12.75 5.62
C MET A 1 23.26 11.96 4.66
N PHE A 2 22.31 12.57 3.93
CA PHE A 2 21.45 11.80 3.00
C PHE A 2 22.20 11.12 1.86
N GLU A 3 23.19 11.79 1.28
CA GLU A 3 24.03 11.20 0.23
C GLU A 3 24.92 10.08 0.78
N ASP A 4 25.41 10.21 2.01
CA ASP A 4 26.21 9.17 2.68
C ASP A 4 25.37 7.92 2.95
N ALA A 5 24.14 8.10 3.46
CA ALA A 5 23.20 7.00 3.67
C ALA A 5 22.82 6.32 2.34
N LYS A 6 22.58 7.11 1.29
CA LYS A 6 22.33 6.57 -0.05
C LYS A 6 23.52 5.78 -0.59
N GLY A 7 24.74 6.27 -0.37
CA GLY A 7 25.98 5.57 -0.70
C GLY A 7 26.06 4.22 0.01
N ALA A 8 25.86 4.20 1.33
CA ALA A 8 25.88 2.98 2.13
C ALA A 8 24.81 1.95 1.68
N ILE A 9 23.59 2.40 1.39
CA ILE A 9 22.52 1.52 0.88
C ILE A 9 22.90 0.95 -0.50
N SER A 10 23.50 1.75 -1.38
CA SER A 10 23.93 1.27 -2.70
C SER A 10 25.05 0.22 -2.62
N GLU A 11 25.96 0.37 -1.66
CA GLU A 11 26.97 -0.64 -1.36
C GLU A 11 26.35 -1.91 -0.80
N ALA A 12 25.42 -1.79 0.14
CA ALA A 12 24.67 -2.93 0.67
C ALA A 12 23.92 -3.69 -0.42
N GLN A 13 23.22 -2.99 -1.32
CA GLN A 13 22.52 -3.59 -2.45
C GLN A 13 23.47 -4.35 -3.37
N LYS A 14 24.67 -3.82 -3.62
CA LYS A 14 25.71 -4.52 -4.40
C LYS A 14 26.17 -5.80 -3.70
N LEU A 15 26.39 -5.76 -2.39
CA LEU A 15 26.80 -6.92 -1.61
C LEU A 15 25.73 -8.01 -1.60
N VAL A 16 24.46 -7.64 -1.44
CA VAL A 16 23.34 -8.57 -1.51
C VAL A 16 23.23 -9.19 -2.91
N GLY A 17 23.37 -8.41 -3.98
CA GLY A 17 23.37 -8.95 -5.34
C GLY A 17 24.55 -9.90 -5.63
N MET A 18 25.71 -9.66 -5.01
CA MET A 18 26.82 -10.62 -5.07
C MET A 18 26.49 -11.91 -4.32
N LEU A 19 25.87 -11.81 -3.14
CA LEU A 19 25.45 -12.95 -2.33
C LEU A 19 24.36 -13.77 -3.04
N GLU A 20 23.37 -13.13 -3.67
CA GLU A 20 22.37 -13.79 -4.53
C GLU A 20 23.05 -14.62 -5.62
N ALA A 21 24.05 -14.05 -6.30
CA ALA A 21 24.77 -14.72 -7.37
C ALA A 21 25.62 -15.90 -6.85
N GLU A 22 26.10 -15.84 -5.60
CA GLU A 22 26.80 -16.95 -4.95
C GLU A 22 25.83 -18.05 -4.53
N VAL A 23 24.67 -17.70 -3.94
CA VAL A 23 23.61 -18.64 -3.59
C VAL A 23 23.09 -19.37 -4.83
N ALA A 24 22.89 -18.65 -5.94
CA ALA A 24 22.46 -19.26 -7.21
C ALA A 24 23.48 -20.25 -7.80
N LYS A 25 24.76 -20.14 -7.41
CA LYS A 25 25.84 -21.03 -7.84
C LYS A 25 26.07 -22.21 -6.89
N ASP A 26 25.48 -22.21 -5.69
CA ASP A 26 25.62 -23.30 -4.73
C ASP A 26 24.56 -24.40 -4.98
N PRO A 27 24.93 -25.55 -5.55
CA PRO A 27 24.00 -26.66 -5.77
C PRO A 27 23.59 -27.37 -4.47
N THR A 28 24.25 -27.06 -3.35
CA THR A 28 24.03 -27.70 -2.05
C THR A 28 22.90 -27.03 -1.27
N GLY A 29 22.51 -25.80 -1.63
CA GLY A 29 21.53 -24.99 -0.90
C GLY A 29 21.98 -24.59 0.51
N SER A 30 23.26 -24.81 0.86
CA SER A 30 23.80 -24.55 2.19
C SER A 30 23.85 -23.06 2.50
N LEU A 31 23.95 -22.21 1.47
CA LEU A 31 23.94 -20.76 1.59
C LEU A 31 22.52 -20.16 1.54
N SER A 32 21.53 -20.91 1.04
CA SER A 32 20.13 -20.48 0.97
C SER A 32 19.37 -20.75 2.27
N MET A 33 19.77 -21.79 3.03
CA MET A 33 19.10 -22.11 4.28
C MET A 33 19.39 -21.07 5.37
N ARG A 34 18.31 -20.57 5.99
CA ARG A 34 18.32 -19.83 7.26
C ARG A 34 19.13 -20.65 8.28
N GLY A 35 20.37 -20.22 8.49
CA GLY A 35 21.35 -21.00 9.23
C GLY A 35 21.00 -20.99 10.72
N ASN A 36 20.57 -22.12 11.27
CA ASN A 36 20.44 -22.35 12.71
C ASN A 36 21.81 -22.48 13.42
N ASN A 37 22.86 -21.90 12.85
CA ASN A 37 24.20 -21.87 13.41
C ASN A 37 24.37 -20.63 14.30
N TRP A 38 25.29 -20.73 15.27
CA TRP A 38 25.65 -19.68 16.22
C TRP A 38 26.00 -18.33 15.57
N ALA A 39 26.34 -18.35 14.27
CA ALA A 39 26.44 -17.16 13.42
C ALA A 39 25.26 -17.14 12.46
N GLU A 40 24.08 -16.78 12.98
CA GLU A 40 22.83 -16.70 12.23
C GLU A 40 23.05 -15.84 10.98
N ARG A 41 23.12 -16.50 9.81
CA ARG A 41 23.17 -15.79 8.54
C ARG A 41 21.72 -15.48 8.18
N LYS A 42 21.35 -14.19 8.24
CA LYS A 42 20.11 -13.69 7.64
C LYS A 42 19.97 -14.25 6.23
N GLY A 43 18.77 -14.68 5.88
CA GLY A 43 18.49 -15.14 4.52
C GLY A 43 18.73 -14.01 3.52
N VAL A 44 19.02 -14.37 2.27
CA VAL A 44 19.18 -13.36 1.21
C VAL A 44 17.92 -12.52 1.07
N ASP A 45 16.74 -13.14 1.17
CA ASP A 45 15.45 -12.45 1.13
C ASP A 45 15.25 -11.48 2.30
N GLU A 46 15.74 -11.84 3.49
CA GLU A 46 15.70 -10.96 4.68
C GLU A 46 16.62 -9.75 4.50
N LEU A 47 17.81 -9.96 3.93
CA LEU A 47 18.76 -8.88 3.60
C LEU A 47 18.23 -7.94 2.51
N LEU A 48 17.53 -8.46 1.50
CA LEU A 48 16.82 -7.63 0.52
C LEU A 48 15.72 -6.82 1.20
N GLY A 49 14.96 -7.45 2.10
CA GLY A 49 13.97 -6.77 2.95
C GLY A 49 14.60 -5.61 3.73
N ASP A 50 15.73 -5.85 4.39
CA ASP A 50 16.47 -4.82 5.16
C ASP A 50 16.89 -3.64 4.25
N VAL A 51 17.47 -3.92 3.06
CA VAL A 51 17.92 -2.88 2.12
C VAL A 51 16.76 -2.00 1.66
N TRP A 52 15.63 -2.61 1.27
CA TRP A 52 14.45 -1.87 0.84
C TRP A 52 13.78 -1.11 1.99
N ALA A 53 13.80 -1.66 3.21
CA ALA A 53 13.30 -0.97 4.40
C ALA A 53 14.14 0.29 4.70
N GLU A 54 15.47 0.20 4.60
CA GLU A 54 16.36 1.36 4.77
C GLU A 54 16.18 2.41 3.67
N LEU A 55 15.95 1.97 2.42
CA LEU A 55 15.61 2.90 1.34
C LEU A 55 14.30 3.63 1.64
N GLY A 56 13.28 2.92 2.12
CA GLY A 56 12.02 3.50 2.58
C GLY A 56 12.23 4.53 3.69
N ASN A 57 13.02 4.21 4.71
CA ASN A 57 13.37 5.14 5.80
C ASN A 57 14.07 6.40 5.28
N LEU A 58 15.01 6.25 4.35
CA LEU A 58 15.68 7.36 3.69
C LEU A 58 14.68 8.23 2.90
N SER A 59 13.72 7.62 2.23
CA SER A 59 12.65 8.29 1.48
C SER A 59 11.67 9.04 2.40
N VAL A 60 11.34 8.49 3.58
CA VAL A 60 10.59 9.20 4.63
C VAL A 60 11.37 10.42 5.10
N ALA A 61 12.67 10.26 5.39
CA ALA A 61 13.51 11.34 5.88
C ALA A 61 13.72 12.47 4.84
N LYS A 62 13.63 12.15 3.53
CA LYS A 62 13.63 13.14 2.44
C LYS A 62 12.29 13.84 2.23
N GLY A 63 11.23 13.43 2.92
CA GLY A 63 9.88 13.98 2.75
C GLY A 63 9.17 13.48 1.49
N SER A 64 9.55 12.31 0.97
CA SER A 64 8.91 11.67 -0.19
C SER A 64 8.13 10.41 0.22
N PRO A 65 6.94 10.55 0.84
CA PRO A 65 6.21 9.42 1.44
C PRO A 65 5.67 8.42 0.42
N TYR A 66 5.37 8.84 -0.81
CA TYR A 66 4.91 7.92 -1.86
C TYR A 66 6.00 6.98 -2.36
N LEU A 67 7.23 7.50 -2.44
CA LEU A 67 8.40 6.70 -2.79
C LEU A 67 8.74 5.76 -1.63
N ALA A 68 8.69 6.26 -0.40
CA ALA A 68 8.86 5.42 0.80
C ALA A 68 7.83 4.28 0.85
N ARG A 69 6.57 4.57 0.51
CA ARG A 69 5.51 3.55 0.45
C ARG A 69 5.86 2.43 -0.53
N SER A 70 6.30 2.76 -1.74
CA SER A 70 6.67 1.73 -2.72
C SER A 70 7.89 0.93 -2.27
N ASP A 71 8.86 1.59 -1.63
CA ASP A 71 10.07 0.93 -1.11
C ASP A 71 9.71 -0.06 0.01
N PHE A 72 8.84 0.32 0.95
CA PHE A 72 8.37 -0.58 2.01
C PHE A 72 7.50 -1.72 1.45
N GLU A 73 6.66 -1.45 0.46
CA GLU A 73 5.90 -2.52 -0.22
C GLU A 73 6.87 -3.51 -0.89
N MET A 74 7.94 -3.04 -1.53
CA MET A 74 8.98 -3.88 -2.10
C MET A 74 9.69 -4.72 -1.02
N ALA A 75 10.03 -4.12 0.12
CA ALA A 75 10.62 -4.86 1.25
C ALA A 75 9.73 -6.03 1.70
N LEU A 76 8.42 -5.82 1.79
CA LEU A 76 7.45 -6.85 2.19
C LEU A 76 7.25 -7.94 1.12
N THR A 77 7.56 -7.67 -0.16
CA THR A 77 7.55 -8.74 -1.18
C THR A 77 8.69 -9.74 -0.99
N HIS A 78 9.82 -9.30 -0.45
CA HIS A 78 10.97 -10.16 -0.15
C HIS A 78 10.81 -10.81 1.22
N PHE A 79 10.47 -10.04 2.26
CA PHE A 79 10.29 -10.53 3.61
C PHE A 79 8.97 -10.00 4.22
N PRO A 80 7.88 -10.80 4.19
CA PRO A 80 6.56 -10.35 4.66
C PRO A 80 6.51 -9.99 6.14
N ASP A 81 7.35 -10.62 6.96
CA ASP A 81 7.37 -10.44 8.42
C ASP A 81 8.38 -9.37 8.86
N HIS A 82 8.77 -8.47 7.94
CA HIS A 82 9.74 -7.42 8.24
C HIS A 82 9.15 -6.36 9.17
N PRO A 83 9.67 -6.17 10.41
CA PRO A 83 9.09 -5.23 11.36
C PRO A 83 9.20 -3.78 10.89
N ALA A 84 10.40 -3.32 10.49
CA ALA A 84 10.59 -1.91 10.10
C ALA A 84 9.75 -1.51 8.88
N ALA A 85 9.72 -2.33 7.82
CA ALA A 85 8.89 -2.08 6.65
C ALA A 85 7.38 -2.10 6.96
N THR A 86 6.93 -3.02 7.82
CA THR A 86 5.52 -3.09 8.23
C THR A 86 5.11 -1.85 9.01
N ILE A 87 5.93 -1.42 9.97
CA ILE A 87 5.67 -0.22 10.78
C ILE A 87 5.69 1.03 9.87
N GLY A 88 6.74 1.20 9.07
CA GLY A 88 6.90 2.35 8.17
C GLY A 88 5.77 2.45 7.12
N LEU A 89 5.36 1.32 6.53
CA LEU A 89 4.22 1.29 5.62
C LEU A 89 2.91 1.65 6.35
N SER A 90 2.69 1.09 7.54
CA SER A 90 1.48 1.34 8.31
C SER A 90 1.35 2.79 8.75
N ASP A 91 2.45 3.44 9.14
CA ASP A 91 2.45 4.86 9.50
C ASP A 91 2.08 5.75 8.31
N ILE A 92 2.65 5.48 7.13
CA ILE A 92 2.26 6.16 5.89
C ILE A 92 0.78 5.96 5.56
N LEU A 93 0.25 4.75 5.77
CA LEU A 93 -1.17 4.47 5.53
C LEU A 93 -2.10 5.21 6.50
N LEU A 94 -1.74 5.31 7.78
CA LEU A 94 -2.47 6.09 8.79
C LEU A 94 -2.39 7.61 8.51
N ASP A 95 -1.25 8.07 8.00
CA ASP A 95 -1.09 9.45 7.54
C ASP A 95 -1.94 9.76 6.29
N ILE A 96 -2.09 8.81 5.37
CA ILE A 96 -3.03 8.91 4.24
C ILE A 96 -4.47 8.96 4.74
N TYR A 97 -4.84 8.15 5.74
CA TYR A 97 -6.17 8.17 6.35
C TYR A 97 -6.46 9.53 7.00
N SER A 98 -5.50 10.06 7.75
CA SER A 98 -5.55 11.36 8.43
C SER A 98 -5.42 12.56 7.48
N GLU A 99 -5.33 12.35 6.16
CA GLU A 99 -5.12 13.38 5.14
C GLU A 99 -3.86 14.26 5.37
N LYS A 100 -2.87 13.75 6.13
CA LYS A 100 -1.58 14.44 6.30
C LYS A 100 -0.74 14.38 5.02
N ILE A 101 -0.87 13.29 4.26
CA ILE A 101 -0.20 13.09 2.98
C ILE A 101 -1.21 13.32 1.85
N LEU A 102 -0.99 14.39 1.07
CA LEU A 102 -1.83 14.76 -0.05
C LEU A 102 -1.49 13.93 -1.30
N PRO A 103 -2.48 13.48 -2.10
CA PRO A 103 -2.24 12.71 -3.32
C PRO A 103 -1.24 13.44 -4.22
N PRO A 104 -0.32 12.71 -4.88
CA PRO A 104 0.60 13.34 -5.81
C PRO A 104 -0.24 13.99 -6.92
N PRO A 105 0.08 15.23 -7.32
CA PRO A 105 -0.66 15.90 -8.38
C PRO A 105 -0.59 15.04 -9.65
N ALA A 106 -1.76 14.65 -10.18
CA ALA A 106 -1.88 13.75 -11.33
C ALA A 106 -1.30 14.29 -12.66
N ILE A 107 -0.74 15.50 -12.63
CA ILE A 107 -0.08 16.12 -13.76
C ILE A 107 1.42 16.16 -13.42
N PRO A 108 2.29 15.42 -14.12
CA PRO A 108 3.71 15.72 -14.04
C PRO A 108 3.86 17.18 -14.47
N LEU A 109 4.33 18.04 -13.55
CA LEU A 109 4.69 19.41 -13.88
C LEU A 109 5.70 19.34 -15.03
N LEU A 110 5.23 19.59 -16.25
CA LEU A 110 6.11 19.97 -17.34
C LEU A 110 6.89 21.17 -16.81
N SER A 111 8.20 21.03 -16.67
CA SER A 111 9.10 22.17 -16.53
C SER A 111 8.93 23.03 -17.76
N VAL A 112 8.04 24.00 -17.70
CA VAL A 112 8.00 25.09 -18.68
C VAL A 112 9.25 25.90 -18.39
N PRO A 113 10.26 25.92 -19.27
CA PRO A 113 11.40 26.79 -19.08
C PRO A 113 10.89 28.23 -19.06
N GLU A 114 11.33 28.92 -18.02
CA GLU A 114 11.03 30.29 -17.62
C GLU A 114 11.63 31.29 -18.62
N ASN A 115 11.21 31.26 -19.90
CA ASN A 115 11.54 32.31 -20.86
C ASN A 115 10.64 32.30 -22.10
N VAL A 116 9.41 32.81 -21.98
CA VAL A 116 8.78 33.71 -22.96
C VAL A 116 7.55 34.37 -22.32
N SER A 117 7.78 35.47 -21.60
CA SER A 117 6.71 36.45 -21.41
C SER A 117 6.47 37.18 -22.73
N SER A 118 5.22 37.55 -22.98
CA SER A 118 4.71 38.43 -24.04
C SER A 118 4.49 37.83 -25.44
N VAL A 119 3.31 37.21 -25.65
CA VAL A 119 2.46 37.62 -26.79
C VAL A 119 1.03 37.75 -26.26
N SER A 120 0.56 38.98 -26.18
CA SER A 120 -0.84 39.32 -25.95
C SER A 120 -1.56 39.50 -27.28
N LEU A 121 -2.90 39.43 -27.22
CA LEU A 121 -3.95 39.88 -28.16
C LEU A 121 -4.64 38.77 -28.98
N PRO A 122 -5.90 38.97 -29.41
CA PRO A 122 -7.13 39.36 -28.70
C PRO A 122 -8.30 38.37 -29.04
N PRO A 123 -9.55 38.50 -28.52
CA PRO A 123 -10.61 37.56 -28.86
C PRO A 123 -11.35 37.94 -30.15
N PRO A 124 -11.73 36.97 -30.98
CA PRO A 124 -12.93 37.12 -31.83
C PRO A 124 -13.87 35.92 -31.73
N GLY A 125 -15.17 36.20 -31.86
CA GLY A 125 -16.28 35.30 -31.59
C GLY A 125 -16.48 34.14 -32.58
N LEU A 126 -17.54 33.39 -32.27
CA LEU A 126 -18.07 32.23 -33.00
C LEU A 126 -17.98 32.35 -34.53
N PRO A 127 -17.69 31.22 -35.20
CA PRO A 127 -18.76 30.61 -35.99
C PRO A 127 -18.93 29.11 -35.73
N LYS A 128 -20.19 28.67 -35.77
CA LYS A 128 -20.61 27.27 -35.90
C LYS A 128 -20.01 26.66 -37.16
N THR A 129 -19.32 25.54 -37.04
CA THR A 129 -19.20 24.53 -38.10
C THR A 129 -19.17 23.15 -37.47
N ALA A 130 -20.10 22.32 -37.93
CA ALA A 130 -20.36 20.98 -37.45
C ALA A 130 -19.18 20.06 -37.73
N ALA A 131 -18.65 19.42 -36.68
CA ALA A 131 -17.85 18.22 -36.79
C ALA A 131 -18.57 17.12 -36.00
N SER A 132 -18.99 16.10 -36.75
CA SER A 132 -19.74 14.94 -36.29
C SER A 132 -19.04 14.27 -35.10
N GLN A 133 -19.71 14.25 -33.95
CA GLN A 133 -19.35 13.37 -32.83
C GLN A 133 -19.57 11.93 -33.27
N ARG A 134 -18.53 11.28 -33.81
CA ARG A 134 -18.51 9.82 -33.89
C ARG A 134 -18.13 9.31 -32.50
N GLY A 135 -19.15 9.20 -31.65
CA GLY A 135 -19.04 8.60 -30.33
C GLY A 135 -18.47 7.18 -30.45
N LEU A 136 -17.47 6.88 -29.64
CA LEU A 136 -17.02 5.52 -29.44
C LEU A 136 -18.15 4.76 -28.73
N PRO A 137 -18.57 3.58 -29.21
CA PRO A 137 -19.59 2.79 -28.51
C PRO A 137 -18.99 2.26 -27.21
N SER A 138 -19.49 2.78 -26.09
CA SER A 138 -19.30 2.20 -24.77
C SER A 138 -20.25 1.01 -24.63
N GLU A 139 -19.86 -0.12 -25.18
CA GLU A 139 -20.58 -1.38 -25.02
C GLU A 139 -19.55 -2.49 -24.71
N PRO A 140 -19.62 -3.14 -23.54
CA PRO A 140 -18.68 -4.19 -23.18
C PRO A 140 -18.87 -5.38 -24.12
N LEU A 141 -17.78 -5.79 -24.77
CA LEU A 141 -17.69 -7.05 -25.51
C LEU A 141 -18.15 -8.21 -24.60
N GLY A 142 -19.29 -8.83 -24.89
CA GLY A 142 -19.70 -10.06 -24.21
C GLY A 142 -21.19 -10.27 -23.96
N LEU A 143 -22.08 -9.33 -24.27
CA LEU A 143 -23.53 -9.52 -24.11
C LEU A 143 -24.29 -9.04 -25.35
N GLY A 144 -24.10 -9.76 -26.46
CA GLY A 144 -24.87 -9.53 -27.68
C GLY A 144 -26.33 -9.95 -27.48
N SER A 145 -27.23 -8.98 -27.36
CA SER A 145 -28.65 -9.17 -27.69
C SER A 145 -28.83 -8.93 -29.18
N SER A 146 -29.10 -9.99 -29.93
CA SER A 146 -29.69 -9.89 -31.27
C SER A 146 -30.79 -10.93 -31.38
N ALA A 147 -32.01 -10.39 -31.46
CA ALA A 147 -33.22 -11.14 -31.70
C ALA A 147 -33.30 -11.65 -33.15
N SER A 148 -34.09 -12.72 -33.28
CA SER A 148 -34.88 -13.16 -34.44
C SER A 148 -34.23 -14.09 -35.46
N GLY A 149 -34.71 -15.35 -35.46
CA GLY A 149 -34.49 -16.27 -36.58
C GLY A 149 -34.90 -17.74 -36.39
N LEU A 150 -36.18 -18.00 -36.10
CA LEU A 150 -36.97 -19.18 -36.53
C LEU A 150 -36.55 -20.61 -36.11
N GLY A 151 -37.45 -21.30 -35.40
CA GLY A 151 -37.36 -22.76 -35.23
C GLY A 151 -38.36 -23.33 -34.22
N SER A 152 -39.60 -23.54 -34.65
CA SER A 152 -40.69 -24.20 -33.92
C SER A 152 -40.35 -25.66 -33.58
N ILE A 153 -40.37 -26.06 -32.30
CA ILE A 153 -40.74 -27.42 -31.85
C ILE A 153 -41.47 -27.31 -30.48
N LYS A 154 -42.62 -27.97 -30.40
CA LYS A 154 -43.46 -28.17 -29.20
C LYS A 154 -42.88 -29.32 -28.36
N THR A 155 -42.93 -29.22 -27.03
CA THR A 155 -43.46 -30.28 -26.14
C THR A 155 -43.69 -29.77 -24.72
N ASN A 156 -44.67 -30.42 -24.10
CA ASN A 156 -45.40 -30.13 -22.87
C ASN A 156 -44.66 -30.64 -21.61
N ALA A 157 -44.75 -29.93 -20.47
CA ALA A 157 -45.06 -30.46 -19.12
C ALA A 157 -44.57 -29.55 -17.95
N GLN A 158 -45.57 -29.09 -17.19
CA GLN A 158 -45.65 -29.01 -15.72
C GLN A 158 -44.67 -28.18 -14.87
N GLN A 159 -45.31 -27.20 -14.19
CA GLN A 159 -45.20 -26.87 -12.76
C GLN A 159 -43.91 -26.20 -12.27
N SER A 160 -44.01 -24.91 -11.92
CA SER A 160 -44.16 -24.49 -10.52
C SER A 160 -44.18 -22.97 -10.40
N ALA A 161 -45.18 -22.48 -9.68
CA ALA A 161 -45.35 -21.08 -9.32
C ALA A 161 -44.34 -20.69 -8.22
N THR A 162 -43.65 -19.57 -8.38
CA THR A 162 -43.35 -18.66 -7.27
C THR A 162 -43.39 -17.23 -7.80
N THR A 163 -44.34 -16.49 -7.25
CA THR A 163 -44.61 -15.08 -7.47
C THR A 163 -43.54 -14.24 -6.78
N ALA A 164 -42.67 -13.57 -7.55
CA ALA A 164 -41.83 -12.49 -7.03
C ALA A 164 -42.51 -11.15 -7.37
N SER A 165 -43.24 -10.64 -6.38
CA SER A 165 -43.91 -9.35 -6.42
C SER A 165 -42.92 -8.23 -6.69
N SER A 166 -43.22 -7.47 -7.73
CA SER A 166 -42.68 -6.14 -8.02
C SER A 166 -42.91 -5.22 -6.83
N VAL A 167 -41.83 -4.83 -6.14
CA VAL A 167 -41.83 -3.74 -5.17
C VAL A 167 -41.20 -2.53 -5.86
N GLN A 168 -42.06 -1.64 -6.34
CA GLN A 168 -41.70 -0.26 -6.62
C GLN A 168 -41.21 0.39 -5.31
N SER A 169 -39.99 0.92 -5.32
CA SER A 169 -39.50 1.81 -4.28
C SER A 169 -39.22 3.18 -4.90
N PRO A 170 -39.70 4.28 -4.30
CA PRO A 170 -39.60 5.62 -4.85
C PRO A 170 -38.23 6.25 -4.55
N ASP A 171 -37.85 7.18 -5.43
CA ASP A 171 -36.89 8.28 -5.27
C ASP A 171 -36.19 8.38 -3.89
N ARG A 172 -34.99 7.82 -3.80
CA ARG A 172 -34.02 8.18 -2.78
C ARG A 172 -32.93 8.97 -3.47
N SER A 173 -32.89 10.27 -3.19
CA SER A 173 -31.85 11.19 -3.61
C SER A 173 -30.49 10.74 -3.05
N GLU A 174 -29.82 9.84 -3.74
CA GLU A 174 -28.38 9.67 -3.59
C GLU A 174 -27.74 10.90 -4.22
N SER A 175 -27.34 11.84 -3.37
CA SER A 175 -26.27 12.77 -3.68
C SER A 175 -25.02 11.93 -3.96
N GLY A 176 -24.92 11.45 -5.21
CA GLY A 176 -23.72 10.82 -5.74
C GLY A 176 -22.59 11.83 -5.59
N GLU A 177 -21.74 11.57 -4.61
CA GLU A 177 -20.49 12.26 -4.36
C GLU A 177 -19.61 12.02 -5.59
N LYS A 178 -19.84 12.86 -6.62
CA LYS A 178 -19.13 12.78 -7.89
C LYS A 178 -17.69 13.13 -7.58
N LEU A 179 -16.85 12.10 -7.51
CA LEU A 179 -15.42 12.24 -7.24
C LEU A 179 -14.86 13.37 -8.13
N PRO A 180 -14.19 14.37 -7.55
CA PRO A 180 -13.55 15.40 -8.34
C PRO A 180 -12.59 14.71 -9.32
N ALA A 181 -12.52 15.24 -10.53
CA ALA A 181 -11.57 14.73 -11.51
C ALA A 181 -10.15 14.73 -10.89
N PRO A 182 -9.28 13.74 -11.20
CA PRO A 182 -8.02 13.49 -10.49
C PRO A 182 -7.11 14.72 -10.32
N TYR A 183 -7.22 15.71 -11.22
CA TYR A 183 -6.48 16.96 -11.19
C TYR A 183 -7.00 18.02 -10.20
N LYS A 184 -8.16 17.79 -9.57
CA LYS A 184 -8.75 18.64 -8.50
C LYS A 184 -8.92 17.91 -7.17
N ALA A 185 -8.40 16.69 -7.06
CA ALA A 185 -8.53 15.90 -5.84
C ALA A 185 -7.61 16.49 -4.76
N THR A 186 -8.19 17.35 -3.91
CA THR A 186 -7.51 17.87 -2.71
C THR A 186 -7.35 16.80 -1.63
N SER A 187 -8.18 15.75 -1.66
CA SER A 187 -8.16 14.65 -0.70
C SER A 187 -8.38 13.30 -1.38
N VAL A 188 -7.86 12.25 -0.74
CA VAL A 188 -8.03 10.87 -1.17
C VAL A 188 -9.50 10.45 -0.95
N PRO A 189 -10.14 9.71 -1.90
CA PRO A 189 -11.50 9.23 -1.73
C PRO A 189 -11.71 8.54 -0.38
N LYS A 190 -12.84 8.79 0.27
CA LYS A 190 -13.13 8.25 1.61
C LYS A 190 -13.00 6.73 1.69
N ILE A 191 -13.36 6.02 0.62
CA ILE A 191 -13.23 4.57 0.52
C ILE A 191 -11.76 4.12 0.58
N ASP A 192 -10.88 4.79 -0.15
CA ASP A 192 -9.45 4.46 -0.19
C ASP A 192 -8.77 4.79 1.15
N ARG A 193 -9.24 5.83 1.84
CA ARG A 193 -8.76 6.15 3.20
C ARG A 193 -9.14 5.07 4.20
N LEU A 194 -10.40 4.63 4.21
CA LEU A 194 -10.84 3.53 5.07
C LEU A 194 -10.07 2.25 4.77
N ALA A 195 -9.86 1.94 3.48
CA ALA A 195 -9.04 0.80 3.07
C ALA A 195 -7.58 0.92 3.55
N ALA A 196 -6.99 2.11 3.52
CA ALA A 196 -5.64 2.36 4.04
C ALA A 196 -5.54 2.07 5.54
N ARG A 197 -6.50 2.59 6.33
CA ARG A 197 -6.58 2.34 7.78
C ARG A 197 -6.73 0.85 8.09
N ASP A 198 -7.66 0.18 7.43
CA ASP A 198 -7.94 -1.24 7.69
C ASP A 198 -6.76 -2.13 7.28
N ARG A 199 -6.05 -1.76 6.20
CA ARG A 199 -4.78 -2.40 5.83
C ARG A 199 -3.70 -2.19 6.89
N ALA A 200 -3.51 -0.97 7.38
CA ALA A 200 -2.54 -0.66 8.44
C ALA A 200 -2.83 -1.46 9.72
N TYR A 201 -4.09 -1.50 10.14
CA TYR A 201 -4.51 -2.31 11.30
C TYR A 201 -4.23 -3.81 11.10
N GLY A 202 -4.53 -4.35 9.92
CA GLY A 202 -4.28 -5.76 9.62
C GLY A 202 -2.79 -6.11 9.68
N LEU A 203 -1.94 -5.26 9.10
CA LEU A 203 -0.50 -5.41 9.11
C LEU A 203 0.06 -5.35 10.54
N LEU A 204 -0.28 -4.32 11.31
CA LEU A 204 0.20 -4.12 12.67
C LEU A 204 -0.31 -5.20 13.63
N SER A 205 -1.58 -5.58 13.53
CA SER A 205 -2.11 -6.67 14.36
C SER A 205 -1.47 -8.01 14.04
N SER A 206 -1.10 -8.27 12.78
CA SER A 206 -0.36 -9.48 12.42
C SER A 206 1.04 -9.45 13.01
N LEU A 207 1.72 -8.30 12.91
CA LEU A 207 3.09 -8.11 13.39
C LEU A 207 3.20 -8.27 14.91
N THR A 208 2.29 -7.68 15.69
CA THR A 208 2.35 -7.76 17.17
C THR A 208 1.97 -9.14 17.70
N LYS A 209 1.15 -9.90 16.97
CA LYS A 209 0.82 -11.29 17.29
C LYS A 209 1.93 -12.26 16.88
N LEU A 210 2.81 -11.86 15.97
CA LEU A 210 3.92 -12.66 15.54
C LEU A 210 5.02 -12.66 16.61
N GLY A 211 5.43 -13.84 17.06
CA GLY A 211 6.38 -14.01 18.16
C GLY A 211 7.80 -13.45 17.91
N SER A 212 8.10 -12.93 16.72
CA SER A 212 9.38 -12.27 16.40
C SER A 212 9.39 -10.76 16.64
N SER A 213 8.21 -10.11 16.59
CA SER A 213 8.08 -8.64 16.60
C SER A 213 7.22 -8.12 17.76
N TRP A 214 6.84 -8.98 18.70
CA TRP A 214 6.09 -8.63 19.91
C TRP A 214 6.86 -7.67 20.84
N ASN A 215 8.19 -7.65 20.76
CA ASN A 215 9.06 -6.85 21.62
C ASN A 215 9.39 -5.47 21.02
N ASN A 216 8.70 -5.04 19.96
CA ASN A 216 8.98 -3.79 19.28
C ASN A 216 7.98 -2.70 19.71
N ALA A 217 8.43 -1.74 20.52
CA ALA A 217 7.58 -0.69 21.09
C ALA A 217 6.92 0.19 20.00
N GLU A 218 7.65 0.50 18.93
CA GLU A 218 7.16 1.26 17.78
C GLU A 218 5.96 0.57 17.08
N ALA A 219 5.97 -0.77 17.01
CA ALA A 219 4.84 -1.51 16.42
C ALA A 219 3.58 -1.37 17.26
N TRP A 220 3.70 -1.46 18.58
CA TRP A 220 2.59 -1.27 19.50
C TRP A 220 2.09 0.18 19.49
N PHE A 221 3.00 1.15 19.37
CA PHE A 221 2.63 2.56 19.29
C PHE A 221 1.82 2.85 18.00
N ALA A 222 2.28 2.35 16.86
CA ALA A 222 1.55 2.44 15.60
C ALA A 222 0.19 1.72 15.67
N LEU A 223 0.11 0.58 16.37
CA LEU A 223 -1.15 -0.14 16.58
C LEU A 223 -2.14 0.65 17.46
N ALA A 224 -1.65 1.30 18.54
CA ALA A 224 -2.46 2.18 19.37
C ALA A 224 -3.04 3.33 18.52
N ARG A 225 -2.21 3.96 17.68
CA ARG A 225 -2.64 5.00 16.74
C ARG A 225 -3.75 4.50 15.80
N ALA A 226 -3.61 3.29 15.24
CA ALA A 226 -4.67 2.70 14.41
C ALA A 226 -5.98 2.47 15.19
N HIS A 227 -5.90 2.10 16.47
CA HIS A 227 -7.07 1.96 17.34
C HIS A 227 -7.74 3.30 17.64
N GLU A 228 -6.98 4.37 17.86
CA GLU A 228 -7.50 5.73 18.03
C GLU A 228 -8.25 6.19 16.78
N GLU A 229 -7.65 6.00 15.60
CA GLU A 229 -8.26 6.33 14.30
C GLU A 229 -9.49 5.44 13.99
N SER A 230 -9.62 4.28 14.62
CA SER A 230 -10.81 3.42 14.55
C SER A 230 -11.91 3.79 15.55
N GLY A 231 -11.64 4.68 16.50
CA GLY A 231 -12.55 5.06 17.60
C GLY A 231 -12.57 4.10 18.79
N GLN A 232 -11.65 3.13 18.86
CA GLN A 232 -11.55 2.15 19.95
C GLN A 232 -10.56 2.61 21.02
N VAL A 233 -10.88 3.71 21.71
CA VAL A 233 -9.97 4.39 22.64
C VAL A 233 -9.60 3.53 23.85
N ASP A 234 -10.51 2.69 24.35
CA ASP A 234 -10.21 1.83 25.50
C ASP A 234 -9.11 0.81 25.17
N LYS A 235 -9.17 0.19 23.99
CA LYS A 235 -8.12 -0.72 23.51
C LYS A 235 -6.83 0.03 23.20
N ALA A 236 -6.92 1.25 22.67
CA ALA A 236 -5.73 2.06 22.43
C ALA A 236 -4.94 2.27 23.73
N LYS A 237 -5.63 2.59 24.84
CA LYS A 237 -4.99 2.72 26.17
C LYS A 237 -4.31 1.43 26.64
N GLU A 238 -4.98 0.29 26.47
CA GLU A 238 -4.40 -1.02 26.81
C GLU A 238 -3.14 -1.31 26.01
N VAL A 239 -3.17 -1.05 24.69
CA VAL A 239 -2.01 -1.24 23.82
C VAL A 239 -0.88 -0.27 24.18
N LEU A 240 -1.20 0.98 24.51
CA LEU A 240 -0.21 2.00 24.86
C LEU A 240 0.53 1.67 26.16
N TRP A 241 -0.14 0.96 27.07
CA TRP A 241 0.51 0.42 28.27
C TRP A 241 1.65 -0.55 27.92
N TRP A 242 1.43 -1.46 26.95
CA TRP A 242 2.48 -2.35 26.45
C TRP A 242 3.64 -1.59 25.81
N CYS A 243 3.37 -0.47 25.09
CA CYS A 243 4.43 0.37 24.54
C CYS A 243 5.37 0.88 25.63
N VAL A 244 4.79 1.41 26.71
CA VAL A 244 5.56 1.99 27.82
C VAL A 244 6.40 0.92 28.51
N GLU A 245 5.81 -0.24 28.81
CA GLU A 245 6.53 -1.36 29.44
C GLU A 245 7.70 -1.86 28.57
N LEU A 246 7.49 -1.96 27.25
CA LEU A 246 8.55 -2.37 26.33
C LEU A 246 9.63 -1.30 26.22
N GLU A 247 9.26 -0.02 26.12
CA GLU A 247 10.19 1.10 25.98
C GLU A 247 11.10 1.25 27.19
N GLU A 248 10.57 1.07 28.41
CA GLU A 248 11.38 1.06 29.64
C GLU A 248 12.37 -0.12 29.68
N GLY A 249 12.07 -1.20 28.98
CA GLY A 249 12.91 -2.40 28.88
C GLY A 249 13.81 -2.45 27.64
N THR A 250 13.78 -1.46 26.75
CA THR A 250 14.59 -1.52 25.51
C THR A 250 16.07 -1.31 25.79
N GLY A 251 16.89 -2.20 25.24
CA GLY A 251 18.34 -2.01 25.19
C GLY A 251 18.74 -1.10 24.04
N VAL A 252 19.93 -0.49 24.12
CA VAL A 252 20.52 0.33 23.02
C VAL A 252 20.63 -0.45 21.71
N ARG A 253 20.72 -1.79 21.77
CA ARG A 253 20.66 -2.70 20.63
C ARG A 253 19.70 -3.84 20.96
N GLY A 254 19.04 -4.36 19.93
CA GLY A 254 18.18 -5.52 20.07
C GLY A 254 18.93 -6.74 20.61
N TRP A 255 18.26 -7.52 21.44
CA TRP A 255 18.80 -8.77 22.00
C TRP A 255 19.24 -9.77 20.93
N GLN A 256 18.69 -9.66 19.72
CA GLN A 256 19.07 -10.45 18.54
C GLN A 256 20.56 -10.25 18.16
N CYS A 257 21.18 -9.15 18.55
CA CYS A 257 22.61 -8.90 18.30
C CYS A 257 23.56 -9.76 19.15
N LEU A 258 23.09 -10.38 20.23
CA LEU A 258 23.93 -11.10 21.20
C LEU A 258 24.01 -12.62 20.95
N GLY A 259 23.38 -13.12 19.87
CA GLY A 259 23.41 -14.53 19.48
C GLY A 259 22.11 -15.26 19.80
N SER A 260 21.66 -16.06 18.82
CA SER A 260 20.47 -16.92 18.79
C SER A 260 19.25 -16.33 19.51
N GLY A 261 18.33 -15.74 18.74
CA GLY A 261 16.95 -15.48 19.19
C GLY A 261 16.12 -16.73 19.50
N GLY A 262 16.77 -17.84 19.87
CA GLY A 262 16.13 -19.02 20.42
C GLY A 262 16.19 -18.99 21.94
N TYR A 263 15.04 -19.12 22.59
CA TYR A 263 15.01 -19.48 24.00
C TYR A 263 15.72 -20.83 24.17
N VAL A 264 16.87 -20.85 24.83
CA VAL A 264 17.37 -22.07 25.46
C VAL A 264 16.51 -22.27 26.70
N LEU A 265 15.49 -23.12 26.58
CA LEU A 265 14.81 -23.74 27.72
C LEU A 265 15.47 -25.07 28.04
#